data_AF-A0A7J2LRL6-F1
#
_entry.id   AF-A0A7J2LRL6-F1
#
_cell.length_a   1.000
_cell.length_b   1.000
_cell.length_c   1.000
_cell.angle_alpha   90.00
_cell.angle_beta   90.00
_cell.angle_gamma   90.00
#
_symmetry.space_group_name_H-M   'P 1'
#
loop_
_entity.id
_entity.type
_entity.pdbx_description
1 polymer ?
#
loop_
_entity_poly.entity_id
_entity_poly.type
_entity_poly.pdbx_seq_one_letter_code
_entity_poly.pdbx_strand_id
1 'polypeptide(L)'
;FIVYSHVSYLEAVRNDRFIDEVEKKLSLDIVRVEAPRETMRRILLDTGLPFRGYRWCTYFKIKPIRAFRRRNGIDFEISNERLFETSKRFKSLVTYARQKIFIRGGRFKPIYPLALLDVVKICRERNLVHPDYLEGFSRVSCALCPYRMLYEVKDGIKDVEDPGLIEKALKIGYEKFYQGKVSWEDYMEYELWRFHPDRAKLFIALREFLSEQIKIREFKRISEESVREKFRSIWIRNLPQNPRISLRNLYDMVREWSKIATYSVINPPWS
;
A
#
# COMPACT_ATOMS: atom_id res chain seq x y z
N PHE A 1 -10.63 16.94 12.76
CA PHE A 1 -10.39 16.85 11.30
C PHE A 1 -9.99 15.44 10.92
N ILE A 2 -10.65 14.89 9.92
CA ILE A 2 -10.17 13.72 9.18
C ILE A 2 -9.60 14.28 7.87
N VAL A 3 -8.36 13.93 7.55
CA VAL A 3 -7.66 14.49 6.38
C VAL A 3 -7.39 13.36 5.40
N TYR A 4 -7.90 13.49 4.19
CA TYR A 4 -7.60 12.63 3.07
C TYR A 4 -6.57 13.32 2.17
N SER A 5 -5.47 12.63 1.85
CA SER A 5 -4.43 13.17 0.98
C SER A 5 -4.54 12.53 -0.40
N HIS A 6 -5.08 13.29 -1.34
CA HIS A 6 -5.26 12.93 -2.74
C HIS A 6 -3.95 13.17 -3.50
N VAL A 7 -3.49 12.17 -4.23
CA VAL A 7 -2.26 12.24 -5.05
C VAL A 7 -2.66 12.44 -6.50
N SER A 8 -2.77 13.71 -6.94
CA SER A 8 -3.25 14.06 -8.28
C SER A 8 -2.53 13.27 -9.38
N TYR A 9 -3.30 12.89 -10.41
CA TYR A 9 -2.97 12.07 -11.57
C TYR A 9 -2.62 10.60 -11.29
N LEU A 10 -2.27 10.23 -10.06
CA LEU A 10 -1.84 8.86 -9.71
C LEU A 10 -2.85 8.12 -8.84
N GLU A 11 -3.63 8.84 -8.03
CA GLU A 11 -4.66 8.27 -7.18
C GLU A 11 -5.72 7.57 -8.02
N ALA A 12 -6.21 6.44 -7.51
CA ALA A 12 -7.24 5.69 -8.20
C ALA A 12 -8.60 6.38 -8.03
N VAL A 13 -9.35 6.57 -9.12
CA VAL A 13 -10.67 7.25 -9.06
C VAL A 13 -11.63 6.49 -8.14
N ARG A 14 -11.54 5.16 -8.12
CA ARG A 14 -12.30 4.32 -7.17
C ARG A 14 -12.00 4.63 -5.69
N ASN A 15 -10.78 5.07 -5.36
CA ASN A 15 -10.41 5.38 -3.98
C ASN A 15 -11.14 6.65 -3.53
N ASP A 16 -11.21 7.66 -4.39
CA ASP A 16 -11.96 8.89 -4.09
C ASP A 16 -13.45 8.57 -3.89
N ARG A 17 -14.05 7.77 -4.79
CA ARG A 17 -15.45 7.30 -4.65
C ARG A 17 -15.69 6.56 -3.34
N PHE A 18 -14.78 5.66 -2.95
CA PHE A 18 -14.91 4.95 -1.68
C PHE A 18 -14.82 5.90 -0.48
N ILE A 19 -13.97 6.93 -0.54
CA ILE A 19 -13.88 7.94 0.53
C ILE A 19 -15.18 8.75 0.61
N ASP A 20 -15.79 9.12 -0.51
CA ASP A 20 -17.10 9.79 -0.55
C ASP A 20 -18.19 8.93 0.12
N GLU A 21 -18.19 7.61 -0.14
CA GLU A 21 -19.10 6.67 0.51
C GLU A 21 -18.87 6.59 2.02
N VAL A 22 -17.61 6.51 2.45
CA VAL A 22 -17.24 6.49 3.88
C VAL A 22 -17.67 7.77 4.59
N GLU A 23 -17.43 8.93 3.96
CA GLU A 23 -17.81 10.25 4.47
C GLU A 23 -19.31 10.32 4.74
N LYS A 24 -20.11 9.95 3.74
CA LYS A 24 -21.58 9.90 3.86
C LYS A 24 -22.05 8.91 4.90
N LYS A 25 -21.52 7.68 4.87
CA LYS A 25 -21.97 6.58 5.73
C LYS A 25 -21.71 6.82 7.21
N LEU A 26 -20.59 7.46 7.52
CA LEU A 26 -20.19 7.74 8.90
C LEU A 26 -20.51 9.17 9.33
N SER A 27 -21.15 9.97 8.47
CA SER A 27 -21.45 11.39 8.71
C SER A 27 -20.21 12.16 9.18
N LEU A 28 -19.12 12.00 8.43
CA LEU A 28 -17.83 12.62 8.71
C LEU A 28 -17.66 13.87 7.84
N ASP A 29 -16.79 14.78 8.29
CA ASP A 29 -16.26 15.87 7.48
C ASP A 29 -14.80 15.56 7.14
N ILE A 30 -14.56 15.15 5.89
CA ILE A 30 -13.25 14.74 5.40
C ILE A 30 -12.63 15.88 4.58
N VAL A 31 -11.61 16.50 5.15
CA VAL A 31 -10.83 17.52 4.47
C VAL A 31 -9.89 16.86 3.47
N ARG A 32 -10.10 17.15 2.19
CA ARG A 32 -9.23 16.69 1.10
C ARG A 32 -8.07 17.68 0.93
N VAL A 33 -6.86 17.16 0.91
CA VAL A 33 -5.64 17.93 0.65
C VAL A 33 -4.89 17.29 -0.51
N GLU A 34 -4.31 18.11 -1.37
CA GLU A 34 -3.49 17.63 -2.49
C GLU A 34 -2.22 18.46 -2.64
N ALA A 35 -1.27 17.92 -3.40
CA ALA A 35 -0.12 18.69 -3.86
C ALA A 35 -0.53 19.63 -5.00
N PRO A 36 0.22 20.71 -5.26
CA PRO A 36 -0.03 21.55 -6.42
C PRO A 36 -0.01 20.73 -7.71
N ARG A 37 -1.14 20.68 -8.42
CA ARG A 37 -1.33 19.88 -9.65
C ARG A 37 -0.26 20.16 -10.70
N GLU A 38 0.11 21.42 -10.88
CA GLU A 38 1.15 21.80 -11.85
C GLU A 38 2.52 21.19 -11.50
N THR A 39 2.85 21.12 -10.20
CA THR A 39 4.09 20.48 -9.77
C THR A 39 4.07 18.98 -10.04
N MET A 40 2.93 18.31 -9.79
CA MET A 40 2.76 16.88 -10.08
C MET A 40 2.90 16.60 -11.58
N ARG A 41 2.20 17.39 -12.42
CA ARG A 41 2.24 17.28 -13.88
C ARG A 41 3.67 17.46 -14.41
N ARG A 42 4.37 18.50 -13.97
CA ARG A 42 5.75 18.76 -14.38
C ARG A 42 6.69 17.59 -14.03
N ILE A 43 6.57 17.01 -12.84
CA ILE A 43 7.43 15.89 -12.43
C ILE A 43 7.14 14.62 -13.23
N LEU A 44 5.86 14.33 -13.49
CA LEU A 44 5.47 13.23 -14.37
C LEU A 44 6.08 13.39 -15.77
N LEU A 45 6.03 14.60 -16.32
CA LEU A 45 6.57 14.91 -17.64
C LEU A 45 8.09 15.08 -17.69
N ASP A 46 8.79 15.17 -16.56
CA ASP A 46 10.26 15.22 -16.53
C ASP A 46 10.90 13.87 -16.16
N THR A 47 10.29 13.14 -15.24
CA THR A 47 10.88 11.94 -14.63
C THR A 47 10.12 10.65 -14.93
N GLY A 48 8.90 10.74 -15.48
CA GLY A 48 8.01 9.60 -15.65
C GLY A 48 7.35 9.14 -14.34
N LEU A 49 6.89 7.89 -14.33
CA LEU A 49 6.21 7.31 -13.17
C LEU A 49 7.17 6.99 -12.01
N PRO A 50 6.69 7.01 -10.75
CA PRO A 50 7.49 6.55 -9.61
C PRO A 50 7.76 5.04 -9.71
N PHE A 51 8.97 4.62 -9.31
CA PHE A 51 9.36 3.21 -9.34
C PHE A 51 9.81 2.71 -7.95
N ARG A 52 10.04 1.40 -7.82
CA ARG A 52 10.47 0.78 -6.56
C ARG A 52 11.84 1.31 -6.13
N GLY A 53 11.89 1.90 -4.93
CA GLY A 53 13.08 2.57 -4.41
C GLY A 53 13.12 4.08 -4.69
N TYR A 54 12.38 4.58 -5.68
CA TYR A 54 12.30 6.00 -6.01
C TYR A 54 10.84 6.47 -6.13
N ARG A 55 10.19 6.63 -4.96
CA ARG A 55 8.78 7.04 -4.84
C ARG A 55 8.66 8.52 -4.51
N TRP A 56 9.04 9.38 -5.45
CA TRP A 56 8.93 10.83 -5.28
C TRP A 56 7.49 11.26 -4.90
N CYS A 57 6.46 10.55 -5.38
CA CYS A 57 5.05 10.79 -5.04
C CYS A 57 4.73 10.70 -3.53
N THR A 58 5.52 9.95 -2.74
CA THR A 58 5.32 9.85 -1.28
C THR A 58 5.52 11.19 -0.59
N TYR A 59 6.46 12.01 -1.08
CA TYR A 59 6.69 13.35 -0.56
C TYR A 59 5.46 14.25 -0.79
N PHE A 60 4.88 14.17 -1.99
CA PHE A 60 3.68 14.92 -2.37
C PHE A 60 2.42 14.47 -1.63
N LYS A 61 2.38 13.22 -1.13
CA LYS A 61 1.32 12.77 -0.21
C LYS A 61 1.45 13.37 1.20
N ILE A 62 2.67 13.49 1.71
CA ILE A 62 2.91 13.87 3.12
C ILE A 62 2.95 15.39 3.31
N LYS A 63 3.50 16.13 2.33
CA LYS A 63 3.68 17.58 2.43
C LYS A 63 2.36 18.35 2.64
N PRO A 64 1.26 18.06 1.91
CA PRO A 64 -0.03 18.71 2.12
C PRO A 64 -0.61 18.47 3.51
N ILE A 65 -0.53 17.24 4.02
CA ILE A 65 -0.97 16.89 5.38
C ILE A 65 -0.22 17.72 6.42
N ARG A 66 1.11 17.83 6.30
CA ARG A 66 1.93 18.63 7.22
C ARG A 66 1.61 20.12 7.15
N ALA A 67 1.36 20.64 5.94
CA ALA A 67 0.98 22.03 5.75
C ALA A 67 -0.40 22.31 6.38
N PHE A 68 -1.37 21.42 6.17
CA PHE A 68 -2.68 21.49 6.81
C PHE A 68 -2.58 21.48 8.33
N ARG A 69 -1.79 20.54 8.89
CA ARG A 69 -1.56 20.44 10.34
C ARG A 69 -1.05 21.75 10.95
N ARG A 70 -0.03 22.37 10.33
CA ARG A 70 0.55 23.63 10.81
C ARG A 70 -0.43 24.80 10.73
N ARG A 71 -1.13 24.94 9.59
CA ARG A 71 -2.10 26.03 9.39
C ARG A 71 -3.26 26.00 10.39
N ASN A 72 -3.66 24.80 10.82
CA ASN A 72 -4.79 24.62 11.74
C ASN A 72 -4.36 24.38 13.20
N GLY A 73 -3.08 24.55 13.54
CA GLY A 73 -2.61 24.40 14.92
C GLY A 73 -2.89 23.03 15.55
N ILE A 74 -2.81 21.94 14.79
CA ILE A 74 -3.22 20.61 15.29
C ILE A 74 -2.15 19.99 16.21
N ASP A 75 -2.52 19.79 17.47
CA ASP A 75 -1.66 19.24 18.54
C ASP A 75 -1.42 17.73 18.41
N PHE A 76 -2.48 16.97 18.12
CA PHE A 76 -2.44 15.51 18.08
C PHE A 76 -2.70 14.95 16.68
N GLU A 77 -1.89 13.98 16.28
CA GLU A 77 -2.08 13.21 15.05
C GLU A 77 -2.39 11.76 15.38
N ILE A 78 -3.52 11.26 14.84
CA ILE A 78 -3.92 9.87 14.98
C ILE A 78 -3.16 9.03 13.94
N SER A 79 -2.56 7.92 14.39
CA SER A 79 -1.79 7.02 13.55
C SER A 79 -2.40 5.62 13.59
N ASN A 80 -2.53 5.03 12.40
CA ASN A 80 -3.13 3.72 12.15
C ASN A 80 -2.12 2.57 12.12
N GLU A 81 -0.94 2.75 12.73
CA GLU A 81 0.10 1.73 12.73
C GLU A 81 -0.22 0.62 13.71
N ARG A 82 0.03 -0.64 13.33
CA ARG A 82 -0.18 -1.82 14.17
C ARG A 82 1.13 -2.52 14.49
N LEU A 83 1.21 -3.13 15.69
CA LEU A 83 2.37 -3.92 16.13
C LEU A 83 2.72 -5.00 15.09
N PHE A 84 1.68 -5.62 14.54
CA PHE A 84 1.77 -6.82 13.72
C PHE A 84 1.95 -6.57 12.21
N GLU A 85 2.28 -5.34 11.80
CA GLU A 85 2.45 -5.00 10.37
C GLU A 85 3.82 -5.35 9.82
N THR A 86 4.88 -4.94 10.51
CA THR A 86 6.28 -5.18 10.09
C THR A 86 7.19 -5.17 11.30
N SER A 87 8.40 -5.72 11.17
CA SER A 87 9.44 -5.65 12.20
C SER A 87 9.77 -4.21 12.62
N LYS A 88 9.77 -3.26 11.66
CA LYS A 88 9.98 -1.83 11.94
C LYS A 88 8.84 -1.25 12.78
N ARG A 89 7.58 -1.59 12.48
CA ARG A 89 6.42 -1.17 13.27
C ARG A 89 6.47 -1.73 14.67
N PHE A 90 6.73 -3.03 14.82
CA PHE A 90 6.89 -3.68 16.12
C PHE A 90 7.93 -2.96 16.98
N LYS A 91 9.15 -2.73 16.46
CA LYS A 91 10.21 -2.00 17.17
C LYS A 91 9.79 -0.59 17.59
N SER A 92 9.04 0.13 16.76
CA SER A 92 8.56 1.48 17.13
C SER A 92 7.45 1.47 18.18
N LEU A 93 6.54 0.50 18.11
CA LEU A 93 5.31 0.44 18.91
C LEU A 93 5.47 -0.34 20.21
N VAL A 94 6.54 -1.15 20.35
CA VAL A 94 6.86 -1.87 21.59
C VAL A 94 6.99 -0.92 22.78
N THR A 95 7.45 0.31 22.55
CA THR A 95 7.57 1.34 23.59
C THR A 95 6.21 1.74 24.16
N TYR A 96 5.19 1.88 23.30
CA TYR A 96 3.80 2.13 23.70
C TYR A 96 3.24 0.95 24.49
N ALA A 97 3.47 -0.27 24.00
CA ALA A 97 3.04 -1.50 24.69
C ALA A 97 3.68 -1.67 26.07
N ARG A 98 4.99 -1.44 26.20
CA ARG A 98 5.72 -1.54 27.49
C ARG A 98 5.21 -0.52 28.52
N GLN A 99 4.92 0.69 28.06
CA GLN A 99 4.42 1.77 28.92
C GLN A 99 2.89 1.68 29.13
N LYS A 100 2.20 0.79 28.41
CA LYS A 100 0.74 0.64 28.43
C LYS A 100 0.00 1.95 28.09
N ILE A 101 0.54 2.69 27.13
CA ILE A 101 0.00 3.99 26.69
C ILE A 101 -0.39 3.95 25.22
N PHE A 102 -1.31 4.82 24.85
CA PHE A 102 -1.70 5.03 23.45
C PHE A 102 -1.24 6.37 22.88
N ILE A 103 -0.80 7.29 23.73
CA ILE A 103 -0.45 8.67 23.35
C ILE A 103 0.98 8.97 23.81
N ARG A 104 1.80 9.49 22.89
CA ARG A 104 3.14 10.01 23.22
C ARG A 104 3.55 11.10 22.23
N GLY A 105 3.98 12.25 22.73
CA GLY A 105 4.55 13.34 21.91
C GLY A 105 3.63 13.82 20.76
N GLY A 106 2.35 14.07 21.07
CA GLY A 106 1.36 14.51 20.07
C GLY A 106 0.93 13.42 19.07
N ARG A 107 1.23 12.15 19.34
CA ARG A 107 0.79 11.00 18.52
C ARG A 107 -0.13 10.11 19.30
N PHE A 108 -1.35 9.91 18.81
CA PHE A 108 -2.30 8.94 19.36
C PHE A 108 -2.37 7.71 18.44
N LYS A 109 -2.25 6.51 18.99
CA LYS A 109 -2.18 5.26 18.23
C LYS A 109 -3.27 4.27 18.66
N PRO A 110 -4.56 4.58 18.49
CA PRO A 110 -5.65 3.80 19.09
C PRO A 110 -5.67 2.33 18.69
N ILE A 111 -5.22 2.01 17.46
CA ILE A 111 -5.33 0.67 16.90
C ILE A 111 -4.04 -0.14 16.95
N TYR A 112 -2.96 0.38 17.56
CA TYR A 112 -1.69 -0.33 17.55
C TYR A 112 -1.73 -1.77 18.10
N PRO A 113 -2.60 -2.10 19.08
CA PRO A 113 -2.75 -3.46 19.58
C PRO A 113 -3.47 -4.42 18.64
N LEU A 114 -4.25 -3.90 17.67
CA LEU A 114 -5.13 -4.71 16.84
C LEU A 114 -4.34 -5.57 15.85
N ALA A 115 -4.76 -6.82 15.70
CA ALA A 115 -4.31 -7.72 14.65
C ALA A 115 -5.01 -7.41 13.32
N LEU A 116 -4.56 -8.06 12.24
CA LEU A 116 -5.23 -7.96 10.95
C LEU A 116 -6.70 -8.42 11.03
N LEU A 117 -6.96 -9.52 11.73
CA LEU A 117 -8.30 -10.07 11.86
C LEU A 117 -9.26 -9.15 12.60
N ASP A 118 -8.79 -8.40 13.59
CA ASP A 118 -9.60 -7.38 14.28
C ASP A 118 -10.01 -6.27 13.32
N VAL A 119 -9.07 -5.77 12.51
CA VAL A 119 -9.34 -4.74 11.50
C VAL A 119 -10.33 -5.24 10.46
N VAL A 120 -10.12 -6.46 9.94
CA VAL A 120 -11.03 -7.08 8.97
C VAL A 120 -12.42 -7.22 9.55
N LYS A 121 -12.54 -7.72 10.78
CA LYS A 121 -13.82 -7.87 11.48
C LYS A 121 -14.55 -6.53 11.60
N ILE A 122 -13.87 -5.50 12.12
CA ILE A 122 -14.43 -4.15 12.27
C ILE A 122 -14.90 -3.59 10.93
N CYS A 123 -14.08 -3.69 9.89
CA CYS A 123 -14.44 -3.21 8.56
C CYS A 123 -15.67 -3.94 8.01
N ARG A 124 -15.76 -5.26 8.19
CA ARG A 124 -16.91 -6.06 7.73
C ARG A 124 -18.19 -5.73 8.48
N GLU A 125 -18.13 -5.70 9.81
CA GLU A 125 -19.30 -5.37 10.66
C GLU A 125 -19.84 -3.96 10.38
N ARG A 126 -18.98 -3.04 9.94
CA ARG A 126 -19.38 -1.68 9.56
C ARG A 126 -19.66 -1.52 8.07
N ASN A 127 -19.51 -2.59 7.27
CA ASN A 127 -19.63 -2.53 5.81
C ASN A 127 -18.72 -1.44 5.20
N LEU A 128 -17.47 -1.39 5.63
CA LEU A 128 -16.42 -0.43 5.22
C LEU A 128 -15.23 -1.18 4.58
N VAL A 129 -15.51 -2.22 3.81
CA VAL A 129 -14.48 -2.96 3.06
C VAL A 129 -14.27 -2.27 1.71
N HIS A 130 -13.03 -1.89 1.42
CA HIS A 130 -12.68 -1.24 0.16
C HIS A 130 -12.88 -2.19 -1.04
N PRO A 131 -13.40 -1.71 -2.19
CA PRO A 131 -13.59 -2.52 -3.39
C PRO A 131 -12.36 -3.33 -3.84
N ASP A 132 -11.17 -2.71 -3.84
CA ASP A 132 -9.89 -3.40 -4.12
C ASP A 132 -9.72 -4.71 -3.34
N TYR A 133 -10.07 -4.73 -2.05
CA TYR A 133 -9.97 -5.96 -1.25
C TYR A 133 -10.96 -7.03 -1.70
N LEU A 134 -12.13 -6.63 -2.18
CA LEU A 134 -13.14 -7.53 -2.75
C LEU A 134 -12.74 -8.04 -4.14
N GLU A 135 -11.87 -7.32 -4.86
CA GLU A 135 -11.27 -7.73 -6.13
C GLU A 135 -9.97 -8.55 -5.97
N GLY A 136 -9.59 -8.84 -4.72
CA GLY A 136 -8.42 -9.64 -4.40
C GLY A 136 -7.10 -8.88 -4.42
N PHE A 137 -7.12 -7.55 -4.30
CA PHE A 137 -5.91 -6.78 -4.12
C PHE A 137 -5.37 -6.99 -2.71
N SER A 138 -4.04 -7.03 -2.62
CA SER A 138 -3.30 -7.16 -1.38
C SER A 138 -3.35 -5.89 -0.52
N ARG A 139 -3.56 -4.72 -1.13
CA ARG A 139 -3.62 -3.42 -0.44
C ARG A 139 -4.31 -2.34 -1.28
N VAL A 140 -4.95 -1.40 -0.61
CA VAL A 140 -5.41 -0.14 -1.22
C VAL A 140 -4.22 0.79 -1.43
N SER A 141 -4.06 1.30 -2.64
CA SER A 141 -3.03 2.28 -2.98
C SER A 141 -3.41 3.06 -4.24
N CYS A 142 -2.61 4.06 -4.63
CA CYS A 142 -2.76 4.74 -5.92
C CYS A 142 -2.72 3.74 -7.08
N ALA A 143 -3.40 4.04 -8.19
CA ALA A 143 -3.64 3.10 -9.30
C ALA A 143 -2.33 2.54 -9.91
N LEU A 144 -1.32 3.41 -10.00
CA LEU A 144 -0.01 3.11 -10.59
C LEU A 144 1.09 3.03 -9.54
N CYS A 145 0.77 2.52 -8.35
CA CYS A 145 1.79 2.32 -7.32
C CYS A 145 2.76 1.21 -7.75
N PRO A 146 4.09 1.43 -7.78
CA PRO A 146 5.03 0.42 -8.24
C PRO A 146 5.15 -0.80 -7.31
N TYR A 147 4.52 -0.75 -6.13
CA TYR A 147 4.47 -1.84 -5.15
C TYR A 147 3.20 -2.69 -5.23
N ARG A 148 2.25 -2.35 -6.11
CA ARG A 148 1.14 -3.24 -6.43
C ARG A 148 1.66 -4.52 -7.09
N MET A 149 0.93 -5.61 -6.94
CA MET A 149 1.21 -6.88 -7.62
C MET A 149 1.02 -6.73 -9.13
N LEU A 150 1.58 -7.66 -9.91
CA LEU A 150 1.49 -7.65 -11.38
C LEU A 150 0.05 -7.47 -11.86
N TYR A 151 -0.85 -8.33 -11.39
CA TYR A 151 -2.27 -8.30 -11.76
C TYR A 151 -3.04 -7.08 -11.24
N GLU A 152 -2.52 -6.35 -10.25
CA GLU A 152 -3.17 -5.18 -9.65
C GLU A 152 -2.89 -3.88 -10.43
N VAL A 153 -1.87 -3.88 -11.29
CA VAL A 153 -1.43 -2.68 -12.04
C VAL A 153 -2.01 -2.63 -13.45
N LYS A 154 -2.38 -3.78 -14.03
CA LYS A 154 -2.76 -3.92 -15.44
C LYS A 154 -3.84 -2.92 -15.89
N ASP A 155 -4.84 -2.67 -15.06
CA ASP A 155 -5.92 -1.71 -15.36
C ASP A 155 -5.75 -0.35 -14.67
N GLY A 156 -4.62 -0.11 -14.00
CA GLY A 156 -4.37 1.11 -13.25
C GLY A 156 -4.38 2.38 -14.11
N ILE A 157 -3.95 2.30 -15.37
CA ILE A 157 -3.94 3.47 -16.29
C ILE A 157 -5.37 3.97 -16.58
N LYS A 158 -6.35 3.06 -16.64
CA LYS A 158 -7.75 3.41 -16.93
C LYS A 158 -8.47 4.01 -15.72
N ASP A 159 -7.89 3.86 -14.53
CA ASP A 159 -8.51 4.22 -13.25
C ASP A 159 -7.84 5.45 -12.61
N VAL A 160 -7.22 6.30 -13.42
CA VAL A 160 -6.71 7.62 -13.00
C VAL A 160 -7.52 8.75 -13.65
N GLU A 161 -7.37 9.97 -13.14
CA GLU A 161 -8.08 11.14 -13.67
C GLU A 161 -7.67 11.55 -15.09
N ASP A 162 -6.41 11.31 -15.50
CA ASP A 162 -5.89 11.67 -16.83
C ASP A 162 -4.98 10.54 -17.38
N PRO A 163 -5.58 9.52 -18.02
CA PRO A 163 -4.82 8.42 -18.63
C PRO A 163 -3.82 8.91 -19.69
N GLY A 164 -4.15 9.96 -20.46
CA GLY A 164 -3.28 10.48 -21.52
C GLY A 164 -2.02 11.15 -20.98
N LEU A 165 -2.09 11.81 -19.83
CA LEU A 165 -0.89 12.31 -19.13
C LEU A 165 -0.01 11.16 -18.66
N ILE A 166 -0.60 10.08 -18.15
CA ILE A 166 0.15 8.89 -17.71
C ILE A 166 0.86 8.22 -18.87
N GLU A 167 0.19 8.04 -20.01
CA GLU A 167 0.80 7.48 -21.21
C GLU A 167 1.99 8.32 -21.69
N LYS A 168 1.85 9.65 -21.67
CA LYS A 168 2.97 10.57 -21.97
C LYS A 168 4.11 10.42 -20.97
N ALA A 169 3.81 10.33 -19.67
CA ALA A 169 4.81 10.15 -18.62
C ALA A 169 5.55 8.81 -18.76
N LEU A 170 4.85 7.73 -19.11
CA LEU A 170 5.44 6.42 -19.42
C LEU A 170 6.39 6.50 -20.61
N LYS A 171 5.95 7.14 -21.69
CA LYS A 171 6.77 7.31 -22.90
C LYS A 171 8.04 8.12 -22.61
N ILE A 172 7.92 9.25 -21.92
CA ILE A 172 9.06 10.08 -21.52
C ILE A 172 10.02 9.29 -20.62
N GLY A 173 9.47 8.57 -19.63
CA GLY A 173 10.26 7.71 -18.75
C GLY A 173 11.04 6.66 -19.53
N TYR A 174 10.41 6.03 -20.51
CA TYR A 174 11.05 5.07 -21.40
C TYR A 174 12.19 5.69 -22.21
N GLU A 175 11.90 6.75 -22.98
CA GLU A 175 12.86 7.43 -23.85
C GLU A 175 14.09 7.90 -23.07
N LYS A 176 13.89 8.43 -21.86
CA LYS A 176 14.97 9.00 -21.04
C LYS A 176 15.84 7.93 -20.35
N PHE A 177 15.26 6.79 -19.95
CA PHE A 177 15.94 5.88 -19.02
C PHE A 177 16.03 4.41 -19.45
N TYR A 178 15.16 3.95 -20.35
CA TYR A 178 15.02 2.54 -20.72
C TYR A 178 15.32 2.27 -22.20
N GLN A 179 15.25 3.29 -23.05
CA GLN A 179 15.61 3.19 -24.46
C GLN A 179 17.05 2.64 -24.59
N GLY A 180 17.20 1.64 -25.46
CA GLY A 180 18.47 0.92 -25.63
C GLY A 180 18.76 -0.16 -24.57
N LYS A 181 17.93 -0.30 -23.53
CA LYS A 181 18.04 -1.38 -22.53
C LYS A 181 16.95 -2.44 -22.67
N VAL A 182 15.74 -2.03 -23.00
CA VAL A 182 14.56 -2.90 -23.23
C VAL A 182 13.71 -2.33 -24.37
N SER A 183 12.91 -3.19 -25.02
CA SER A 183 11.92 -2.76 -26.02
C SER A 183 10.78 -1.97 -25.38
N TRP A 184 10.06 -1.16 -26.16
CA TRP A 184 8.89 -0.44 -25.67
C TRP A 184 7.74 -1.41 -25.36
N GLU A 185 7.61 -2.45 -26.18
CA GLU A 185 6.62 -3.51 -26.05
C GLU A 185 6.79 -4.24 -24.71
N ASP A 186 8.01 -4.70 -24.39
CA ASP A 186 8.29 -5.38 -23.12
C ASP A 186 8.19 -4.42 -21.92
N TYR A 187 8.56 -3.15 -22.11
CA TYR A 187 8.44 -2.13 -21.08
C TYR A 187 6.99 -1.96 -20.61
N MET A 188 6.05 -1.97 -21.57
CA MET A 188 4.62 -1.85 -21.31
C MET A 188 4.01 -3.17 -20.84
N GLU A 189 4.27 -4.28 -21.54
CA GLU A 189 3.66 -5.58 -21.26
C GLU A 189 4.02 -6.12 -19.87
N TYR A 190 5.26 -5.91 -19.40
CA TYR A 190 5.69 -6.37 -18.06
C TYR A 190 5.71 -5.25 -17.02
N GLU A 191 5.18 -4.09 -17.38
CA GLU A 191 5.15 -2.87 -16.58
C GLU A 191 6.51 -2.59 -15.92
N LEU A 192 7.58 -2.62 -16.73
CA LEU A 192 8.97 -2.54 -16.28
C LEU A 192 9.32 -1.17 -15.68
N TRP A 193 8.52 -0.15 -16.00
CA TRP A 193 8.59 1.18 -15.40
C TRP A 193 8.59 1.18 -13.87
N ARG A 194 8.11 0.10 -13.23
CA ARG A 194 8.12 -0.08 -11.78
C ARG A 194 9.50 -0.36 -11.19
N PHE A 195 10.51 -0.63 -12.01
CA PHE A 195 11.85 -1.03 -11.57
C PHE A 195 12.92 -0.11 -12.12
N HIS A 196 14.05 0.04 -11.43
CA HIS A 196 15.21 0.74 -12.00
C HIS A 196 15.60 0.11 -13.35
N PRO A 197 16.05 0.89 -14.35
CA PRO A 197 16.35 0.38 -15.70
C PRO A 197 17.26 -0.86 -15.74
N ASP A 198 18.29 -0.91 -14.89
CA ASP A 198 19.21 -2.06 -14.86
C ASP A 198 18.53 -3.33 -14.31
N ARG A 199 17.56 -3.16 -13.40
CA ARG A 199 16.73 -4.27 -12.93
C ARG A 199 15.71 -4.69 -13.97
N ALA A 200 15.14 -3.75 -14.74
CA ALA A 200 14.24 -4.07 -15.84
C ALA A 200 14.94 -4.98 -16.86
N LYS A 201 16.18 -4.65 -17.25
CA LYS A 201 17.00 -5.51 -18.12
C LYS A 201 17.22 -6.90 -17.52
N LEU A 202 17.52 -6.99 -16.22
CA LEU A 202 17.66 -8.27 -15.53
C LEU A 202 16.36 -9.09 -15.54
N PHE A 203 15.20 -8.45 -15.37
CA PHE A 203 13.90 -9.13 -15.42
C PHE A 203 13.62 -9.74 -16.79
N ILE A 204 14.00 -9.07 -17.87
CA ILE A 204 13.89 -9.63 -19.23
C ILE A 204 14.75 -10.89 -19.36
N ALA A 205 16.04 -10.80 -19.03
CA ALA A 205 16.94 -11.94 -19.09
C ALA A 205 16.45 -13.12 -18.21
N LEU A 206 15.94 -12.82 -17.02
CA LEU A 206 15.36 -13.85 -16.14
C LEU A 206 14.12 -14.48 -16.77
N ARG A 207 13.27 -13.69 -17.44
CA ARG A 207 12.05 -14.19 -18.07
C ARG A 207 12.36 -15.06 -19.27
N GLU A 208 13.31 -14.67 -20.11
CA GLU A 208 13.82 -15.49 -21.21
C GLU A 208 14.38 -16.82 -20.69
N PHE A 209 15.22 -16.77 -19.64
CA PHE A 209 15.73 -17.97 -18.99
C PHE A 209 14.62 -18.88 -18.47
N LEU A 210 13.63 -18.32 -17.74
CA LEU A 210 12.52 -19.09 -17.21
C LEU A 210 11.64 -19.69 -18.32
N SER A 211 11.43 -18.95 -19.42
CA SER A 211 10.72 -19.46 -20.60
C SER A 211 11.37 -20.72 -21.17
N GLU A 212 12.71 -20.77 -21.24
CA GLU A 212 13.43 -21.97 -21.65
C GLU A 212 13.34 -23.09 -20.60
N GLN A 213 13.44 -22.76 -19.30
CA GLN A 213 13.30 -23.77 -18.24
C GLN A 213 11.91 -24.42 -18.24
N ILE A 214 10.85 -23.66 -18.50
CA ILE A 214 9.47 -24.17 -18.54
C ILE A 214 9.25 -25.19 -19.67
N LYS A 215 10.05 -25.14 -20.74
CA LYS A 215 10.00 -26.16 -21.81
C LYS A 215 10.62 -27.49 -21.38
N ILE A 216 11.56 -27.45 -20.44
CA ILE A 216 12.38 -28.61 -20.05
C ILE A 216 11.90 -29.23 -18.73
N ARG A 217 11.28 -28.43 -17.85
CA ARG A 217 10.85 -28.82 -16.51
C ARG A 217 9.40 -28.47 -16.29
N GLU A 218 8.71 -29.34 -15.55
CA GLU A 218 7.36 -29.05 -15.10
C GLU A 218 7.39 -28.07 -13.91
N PHE A 219 6.70 -26.95 -14.05
CA PHE A 219 6.48 -25.99 -12.98
C PHE A 219 5.02 -26.01 -12.58
N LYS A 220 4.76 -25.99 -11.27
CA LYS A 220 3.41 -25.78 -10.75
C LYS A 220 2.91 -24.40 -11.16
N ARG A 221 1.88 -24.35 -12.01
CA ARG A 221 1.23 -23.11 -12.40
C ARG A 221 0.23 -22.69 -11.33
N ILE A 222 0.21 -21.40 -11.02
CA ILE A 222 -0.79 -20.79 -10.15
C ILE A 222 -1.52 -19.76 -10.99
N SER A 223 -2.84 -19.85 -11.07
CA SER A 223 -3.65 -18.87 -11.80
C SER A 223 -3.73 -17.55 -11.02
N GLU A 224 -3.86 -16.45 -11.76
CA GLU A 224 -4.12 -15.12 -11.17
C GLU A 224 -5.37 -15.15 -10.27
N GLU A 225 -6.44 -15.80 -10.73
CA GLU A 225 -7.69 -15.97 -9.98
C GLU A 225 -7.46 -16.67 -8.63
N SER A 226 -6.62 -17.71 -8.58
CA SER A 226 -6.28 -18.39 -7.32
C SER A 226 -5.56 -17.45 -6.34
N VAL A 227 -4.71 -16.56 -6.84
CA VAL A 227 -4.03 -15.55 -6.01
C VAL A 227 -5.02 -14.50 -5.51
N ARG A 228 -5.87 -13.97 -6.40
CA ARG A 228 -6.92 -13.00 -6.04
C ARG A 228 -7.85 -13.56 -4.97
N GLU A 229 -8.31 -14.81 -5.13
CA GLU A 229 -9.21 -15.45 -4.17
C GLU A 229 -8.55 -15.61 -2.80
N LYS A 230 -7.24 -15.91 -2.74
CA LYS A 230 -6.52 -15.96 -1.45
C LYS A 230 -6.56 -14.61 -0.73
N PHE A 231 -6.31 -13.49 -1.41
CA PHE A 231 -6.38 -12.16 -0.81
C PHE A 231 -7.82 -11.72 -0.48
N ARG A 232 -8.77 -12.06 -1.36
CA ARG A 232 -10.19 -11.76 -1.19
C ARG A 232 -10.82 -12.52 -0.01
N SER A 233 -10.40 -13.76 0.20
CA SER A 233 -11.06 -14.70 1.11
C SER A 233 -11.25 -14.17 2.54
N ILE A 234 -10.26 -13.46 3.08
CA ILE A 234 -10.32 -12.89 4.45
C ILE A 234 -11.46 -11.88 4.62
N TRP A 235 -11.85 -11.20 3.53
CA TRP A 235 -12.88 -10.16 3.52
C TRP A 235 -14.29 -10.71 3.36
N ILE A 236 -14.44 -11.88 2.73
CA ILE A 236 -15.77 -12.43 2.37
C ILE A 236 -16.14 -13.70 3.15
N ARG A 237 -15.18 -14.59 3.44
CA ARG A 237 -15.45 -15.88 4.10
C ARG A 237 -15.59 -15.70 5.60
N ASN A 238 -16.13 -16.68 6.31
CA ASN A 238 -16.17 -16.63 7.77
C ASN A 238 -14.76 -16.52 8.34
N LEU A 239 -14.57 -15.59 9.29
CA LEU A 239 -13.29 -15.44 9.97
C LEU A 239 -13.07 -16.64 10.90
N PRO A 240 -11.82 -17.12 11.05
CA PRO A 240 -11.52 -18.14 12.02
C PRO A 240 -11.87 -17.66 13.44
N GLN A 241 -12.37 -18.58 14.26
CA GLN A 241 -12.51 -18.31 15.69
C GLN A 241 -11.10 -18.17 16.28
N ASN A 242 -10.79 -16.99 16.81
CA ASN A 242 -9.50 -16.71 17.44
C ASN A 242 -9.69 -16.43 18.93
N PRO A 243 -8.67 -16.76 19.75
CA PRO A 243 -8.71 -16.43 21.16
C PRO A 243 -8.86 -14.92 21.35
N ARG A 244 -9.77 -14.51 22.24
CA ARG A 244 -9.87 -13.12 22.67
C ARG A 244 -8.76 -12.85 23.68
N ILE A 245 -7.79 -12.04 23.30
CA ILE A 245 -6.65 -11.69 24.14
C ILE A 245 -6.93 -10.35 24.81
N SER A 246 -6.82 -10.30 26.14
CA SER A 246 -6.91 -9.02 26.86
C SER A 246 -5.71 -8.13 26.54
N LEU A 247 -5.89 -6.80 26.58
CA LEU A 247 -4.77 -5.87 26.36
C LEU A 247 -3.62 -6.12 27.34
N ARG A 248 -3.92 -6.51 28.59
CA ARG A 248 -2.91 -6.86 29.59
C ARG A 248 -2.05 -8.03 29.12
N ASN A 249 -2.69 -9.14 28.72
CA ASN A 249 -1.98 -10.32 28.25
C ASN A 249 -1.16 -10.01 26.99
N LEU A 250 -1.70 -9.22 26.07
CA LEU A 250 -0.98 -8.77 24.89
C LEU A 250 0.28 -7.97 25.24
N TYR A 251 0.21 -7.06 26.22
CA TYR A 251 1.40 -6.30 26.63
C TYR A 251 2.48 -7.19 27.25
N ASP A 252 2.07 -8.20 28.03
CA ASP A 252 3.00 -9.18 28.59
C ASP A 252 3.66 -10.00 27.45
N MET A 253 2.89 -10.48 26.48
CA MET A 253 3.41 -11.19 25.30
C MET A 253 4.38 -10.33 24.49
N VAL A 254 4.02 -9.08 24.19
CA VAL A 254 4.87 -8.14 23.44
C VAL A 254 6.17 -7.85 24.18
N ARG A 255 6.15 -7.75 25.51
CA ARG A 255 7.36 -7.62 26.32
C ARG A 255 8.27 -8.82 26.15
N GLU A 256 7.74 -10.04 26.22
CA GLU A 256 8.55 -11.25 26.04
C GLU A 256 9.10 -11.37 24.62
N TRP A 257 8.27 -11.15 23.59
CA TRP A 257 8.72 -11.16 22.20
C TRP A 257 9.79 -10.11 21.91
N SER A 258 9.75 -8.97 22.59
CA SER A 258 10.76 -7.91 22.41
C SER A 258 12.15 -8.26 22.92
N LYS A 259 12.29 -9.33 23.74
CA LYS A 259 13.58 -9.83 24.22
C LYS A 259 14.28 -10.71 23.19
N ILE A 260 13.56 -11.22 22.20
CA ILE A 260 14.07 -12.14 21.19
C ILE A 260 14.50 -11.32 19.96
N ALA A 261 15.76 -11.47 19.54
CA ALA A 261 16.38 -10.65 18.51
C ALA A 261 15.80 -10.86 17.09
N THR A 262 14.99 -11.91 16.88
CA THR A 262 14.65 -12.46 15.57
C THR A 262 13.14 -12.64 15.33
N TYR A 263 12.32 -11.63 15.62
CA TYR A 263 10.96 -11.62 15.07
C TYR A 263 10.86 -10.80 13.79
N SER A 264 10.84 -11.52 12.66
CA SER A 264 9.93 -11.16 11.58
C SER A 264 8.51 -11.43 12.08
N VAL A 265 7.70 -10.39 12.10
CA VAL A 265 6.36 -10.31 12.71
C VAL A 265 5.31 -11.22 12.04
N ILE A 266 5.74 -12.10 11.14
CA ILE A 266 4.86 -12.94 10.30
C ILE A 266 4.47 -14.25 11.02
N ASN A 267 5.14 -14.63 12.11
CA ASN A 267 4.81 -15.87 12.82
C ASN A 267 4.94 -15.73 14.35
N PRO A 268 3.95 -15.18 15.05
CA PRO A 268 3.87 -15.35 16.51
C PRO A 268 3.80 -16.87 16.83
N PRO A 269 4.46 -17.33 17.91
CA PRO A 269 4.44 -18.73 18.29
C PRO A 269 3.05 -19.08 18.82
N TRP A 270 2.15 -19.46 17.92
CA TRP A 270 0.96 -20.22 18.27
C TRP A 270 1.30 -21.68 18.02
N SER A 271 2.02 -22.25 18.99
CA SER A 271 2.18 -23.68 19.20
C SER A 271 1.49 -24.03 20.51
#